data_AF-A0A7W9NGS5-F1
#
_entry.id   AF-A0A7W9NGS5-F1
#
_cell.length_a   1.000
_cell.length_b   1.000
_cell.length_c   1.000
_cell.angle_alpha   90.00
_cell.angle_beta   90.00
_cell.angle_gamma   90.00
#
_symmetry.space_group_name_H-M   'P 1'
#
loop_
_entity.id
_entity.type
_entity.pdbx_description
1 polymer ?
#
loop_
_entity_poly.entity_id
_entity_poly.type
_entity_poly.pdbx_seq_one_letter_code
_entity_poly.pdbx_strand_id
1 'polypeptide(L)'
;MLTALFSSVIPFGAILLGVRRGRLTDHHVGVREQRRIPLLIALASVPVGLAVLALAGAPREMLALVTSIFASLVVTLAITHWWKVSAHAAVASGAAVISTLTLGAGWLATFVAVAIVCWSRVELRDNTVKQVLVGAVLGVVVGGSVFTALR
;
A
#
# COMPACT_ATOMS: atom_id res chain seq x y z
N MET A 1 -4.67 -16.43 -3.83
CA MET A 1 -5.23 -16.55 -2.46
C MET A 1 -4.17 -16.30 -1.38
N LEU A 2 -2.97 -16.89 -1.48
CA LEU A 2 -1.86 -16.64 -0.52
C LEU A 2 -1.50 -15.15 -0.38
N THR A 3 -1.39 -14.41 -1.49
CA THR A 3 -1.09 -12.98 -1.45
C THR A 3 -2.08 -12.21 -0.57
N ALA A 4 -3.38 -12.33 -0.86
CA ALA A 4 -4.44 -11.64 -0.10
C ALA A 4 -4.45 -12.01 1.39
N LEU A 5 -4.09 -13.26 1.73
CA LEU A 5 -4.00 -13.71 3.12
C LEU A 5 -2.94 -12.89 3.89
N PHE A 6 -1.72 -12.80 3.35
CA PHE A 6 -0.60 -12.14 4.01
C PHE A 6 -0.61 -10.62 3.91
N SER A 7 -1.13 -10.06 2.82
CA SER A 7 -1.16 -8.61 2.58
C SER A 7 -2.41 -7.91 3.10
N SER A 8 -3.50 -8.63 3.35
CA SER A 8 -4.78 -8.02 3.73
C SER A 8 -5.47 -8.73 4.88
N VAL A 9 -5.71 -10.05 4.79
CA VAL A 9 -6.50 -10.76 5.81
C VAL A 9 -5.81 -10.77 7.17
N ILE A 10 -4.52 -11.08 7.23
CA ILE A 10 -3.76 -11.11 8.50
C ILE A 10 -3.66 -9.71 9.14
N PRO A 11 -3.21 -8.65 8.42
CA PRO A 11 -3.16 -7.30 8.98
C PRO A 11 -4.53 -6.79 9.44
N PHE A 12 -5.56 -7.01 8.64
CA PHE A 12 -6.92 -6.55 8.93
C PHE A 12 -7.55 -7.32 10.09
N GLY A 13 -7.35 -8.64 10.14
CA GLY A 13 -7.77 -9.48 11.25
C GLY A 13 -7.13 -9.07 12.57
N ALA A 14 -5.86 -8.66 12.56
CA ALA A 14 -5.18 -8.14 13.74
C ALA A 14 -5.82 -6.82 14.25
N ILE A 15 -6.23 -5.93 13.33
CA ILE A 15 -6.97 -4.70 13.68
C ILE A 15 -8.32 -5.06 14.33
N LEU A 16 -9.10 -5.95 13.71
CA LEU A 16 -10.39 -6.41 14.24
C LEU A 16 -10.27 -7.02 15.63
N LEU A 17 -9.27 -7.88 15.84
CA LEU A 17 -9.00 -8.49 17.14
C LEU A 17 -8.58 -7.46 18.19
N GLY A 18 -7.78 -6.46 17.81
CA GLY A 18 -7.39 -5.37 18.70
C GLY A 18 -8.58 -4.49 19.10
N VAL A 19 -9.51 -4.22 18.18
CA VAL A 19 -10.77 -3.50 18.49
C VAL A 19 -11.63 -4.34 19.43
N ARG A 20 -11.85 -5.63 19.12
CA ARG A 20 -12.63 -6.54 19.98
C ARG A 20 -12.07 -6.71 21.39
N ARG A 21 -10.75 -6.61 21.55
CA ARG A 21 -10.06 -6.69 22.85
C ARG A 21 -9.96 -5.34 23.59
N GLY A 22 -10.59 -4.28 23.07
CA GLY A 22 -10.56 -2.94 23.66
C GLY A 22 -9.19 -2.25 23.59
N ARG A 23 -8.25 -2.79 22.81
CA ARG A 23 -6.89 -2.23 22.63
C ARG A 23 -6.82 -1.17 21.53
N LEU A 24 -7.82 -1.14 20.64
CA LEU A 24 -7.98 -0.18 19.57
C LEU A 24 -9.35 0.49 19.71
N THR A 25 -9.40 1.81 19.57
CA THR A 25 -10.65 2.58 19.79
C THR A 25 -11.63 2.45 18.63
N ASP A 26 -11.14 2.28 17.39
CA ASP A 26 -11.98 2.10 16.21
C ASP A 26 -11.19 1.39 15.09
N HIS A 27 -11.89 0.77 14.15
CA HIS A 27 -11.37 0.17 12.93
C HIS A 27 -10.61 1.19 12.06
N HIS A 28 -11.00 2.46 12.08
CA HIS A 28 -10.26 3.54 11.41
C HIS A 28 -8.90 3.86 12.06
N VAL A 29 -8.58 3.24 13.21
CA VAL A 29 -7.35 3.44 14.00
C VAL A 29 -6.98 4.92 14.04
N GLY A 30 -7.92 5.77 14.45
CA GLY A 30 -7.78 7.22 14.41
C GLY A 30 -6.55 7.73 15.17
N VAL A 31 -6.22 7.06 16.29
CA VAL A 31 -5.13 7.41 17.20
C VAL A 31 -3.77 6.96 16.65
N ARG A 32 -2.82 7.88 16.54
CA ARG A 32 -1.52 7.64 15.90
C ARG A 32 -0.69 6.59 16.65
N GLU A 33 -0.76 6.53 17.98
CA GLU A 33 -0.09 5.50 18.79
C GLU A 33 -0.61 4.08 18.49
N GLN A 34 -1.91 3.96 18.19
CA GLN A 34 -2.57 2.67 17.94
C GLN A 34 -2.25 2.10 16.54
N ARG A 35 -1.75 2.93 15.60
CA ARG A 35 -1.40 2.50 14.24
C ARG A 35 -0.12 1.68 14.18
N ARG A 36 0.76 1.80 15.18
CA ARG A 36 2.08 1.16 15.16
C ARG A 36 1.99 -0.37 15.11
N ILE A 37 1.12 -0.97 15.93
CA ILE A 37 1.02 -2.43 16.03
C ILE A 37 0.50 -3.05 14.72
N PRO A 38 -0.63 -2.60 14.12
CA PRO A 38 -1.07 -3.11 12.83
C PRO A 38 -0.04 -2.95 11.71
N LEU A 39 0.68 -1.82 11.69
CA LEU A 39 1.72 -1.57 10.68
C LEU A 39 2.91 -2.52 10.84
N LEU A 40 3.37 -2.76 12.07
CA LEU A 40 4.45 -3.73 12.33
C LEU A 40 4.05 -5.15 11.93
N ILE A 41 2.78 -5.54 12.19
CA ILE A 41 2.26 -6.83 11.76
C ILE A 41 2.25 -6.93 10.23
N ALA A 42 1.81 -5.89 9.52
CA ALA A 42 1.87 -5.86 8.05
C ALA A 42 3.32 -5.93 7.54
N LEU A 43 4.23 -5.17 8.16
CA LEU A 43 5.66 -5.14 7.84
C LEU A 43 6.34 -6.51 8.02
N ALA A 44 5.91 -7.31 9.00
CA ALA A 44 6.42 -8.66 9.23
C ALA A 44 5.72 -9.73 8.37
N SER A 45 4.40 -9.59 8.16
CA SER A 45 3.57 -10.56 7.45
C SER A 45 3.88 -10.63 5.95
N VAL A 46 4.10 -9.47 5.31
CA VAL A 46 4.30 -9.41 3.85
C VAL A 46 5.59 -10.09 3.39
N PRO A 47 6.76 -9.91 4.04
CA PRO A 47 7.98 -10.66 3.72
C PRO A 47 7.82 -12.18 3.87
N VAL A 48 7.09 -12.62 4.90
CA VAL A 48 6.78 -14.05 5.09
C VAL A 48 5.93 -14.56 3.93
N GLY A 49 4.89 -13.81 3.53
CA GLY A 49 4.07 -14.12 2.37
C GLY A 49 4.87 -14.18 1.06
N LEU A 50 5.82 -13.25 0.86
CA LEU A 50 6.74 -13.25 -0.28
C LEU A 50 7.62 -14.50 -0.31
N ALA A 51 8.20 -14.89 0.84
CA ALA A 51 9.01 -16.10 0.94
C ALA A 51 8.18 -17.35 0.61
N VAL A 52 6.95 -17.44 1.14
CA VAL A 52 6.03 -18.56 0.85
C VAL A 52 5.66 -18.60 -0.63
N LEU A 53 5.36 -17.44 -1.26
CA LEU A 53 5.07 -17.37 -2.70
C LEU A 53 6.26 -17.81 -3.54
N ALA A 54 7.48 -17.40 -3.17
CA ALA A 54 8.70 -17.81 -3.86
C ALA A 54 8.92 -19.33 -3.77
N LEU A 55 8.76 -19.90 -2.57
CA LEU A 55 8.88 -21.35 -2.34
C LEU A 55 7.79 -22.15 -3.05
N ALA A 56 6.60 -21.58 -3.21
CA ALA A 56 5.50 -22.19 -3.95
C ALA A 56 5.64 -22.08 -5.48
N GLY A 57 6.74 -21.49 -5.98
CA GLY A 57 6.98 -21.33 -7.42
C GLY A 57 6.09 -20.29 -8.09
N ALA A 58 5.68 -19.25 -7.37
CA ALA A 58 4.86 -18.19 -7.95
C ALA A 58 5.55 -17.50 -9.14
N PRO A 59 4.79 -17.06 -10.16
CA PRO A 59 5.34 -16.32 -11.30
C PRO A 59 6.12 -15.09 -10.84
N ARG A 60 7.23 -14.77 -11.54
CA ARG A 60 8.07 -13.60 -11.22
C ARG A 60 7.28 -12.30 -11.15
N GLU A 61 6.35 -12.10 -12.08
CA GLU A 61 5.42 -10.97 -12.10
C GLU A 61 4.62 -10.81 -10.79
N MET A 62 4.20 -11.93 -10.18
CA MET A 62 3.49 -11.90 -8.90
C MET A 62 4.43 -11.48 -7.76
N LEU A 63 5.67 -11.98 -7.74
CA LEU A 63 6.67 -11.59 -6.75
C LEU A 63 7.05 -10.12 -6.90
N ALA A 64 7.24 -9.65 -8.14
CA ALA A 64 7.52 -8.25 -8.47
C ALA A 64 6.39 -7.34 -7.99
N LEU A 65 5.13 -7.71 -8.26
CA LEU A 65 3.95 -6.96 -7.80
C LEU A 65 3.93 -6.82 -6.28
N VAL A 66 4.03 -7.93 -5.55
CA VAL A 66 3.95 -7.92 -4.08
C VAL A 66 5.14 -7.16 -3.47
N THR A 67 6.33 -7.32 -4.02
CA THR A 67 7.53 -6.59 -3.58
C THR A 67 7.39 -5.09 -3.83
N SER A 68 6.78 -4.68 -4.95
CA SER A 68 6.54 -3.27 -5.27
C SER A 68 5.54 -2.60 -4.33
N ILE A 69 4.46 -3.32 -3.97
CA ILE A 69 3.49 -2.87 -2.97
C ILE A 69 4.19 -2.73 -1.61
N PHE A 70 4.99 -3.73 -1.22
CA PHE A 70 5.71 -3.72 0.04
C PHE A 70 6.73 -2.57 0.11
N ALA A 71 7.54 -2.37 -0.93
CA ALA A 71 8.50 -1.28 -1.01
C ALA A 71 7.80 0.08 -0.91
N SER A 72 6.70 0.27 -1.64
CA SER A 72 5.90 1.50 -1.59
C SER A 72 5.36 1.77 -0.18
N LEU A 73 4.91 0.73 0.53
CA LEU A 73 4.47 0.83 1.92
C LEU A 73 5.64 1.26 2.83
N VAL A 74 6.79 0.59 2.74
CA VAL A 74 7.98 0.89 3.56
C VAL A 74 8.42 2.34 3.36
N VAL A 75 8.55 2.80 2.11
CA VAL A 75 8.97 4.18 1.81
C VAL A 75 7.92 5.18 2.30
N THR A 76 6.63 4.91 2.08
CA THR A 76 5.55 5.79 2.57
C THR A 76 5.59 5.92 4.10
N LEU A 77 5.81 4.82 4.82
CA LEU A 77 5.91 4.82 6.28
C LEU A 77 7.16 5.56 6.77
N ALA A 78 8.31 5.35 6.12
CA ALA A 78 9.55 6.04 6.45
C ALA A 78 9.41 7.56 6.34
N ILE A 79 8.76 8.06 5.27
CA ILE A 79 8.52 9.49 5.10
C ILE A 79 7.45 9.98 6.09
N THR A 80 6.35 9.23 6.24
CA THR A 80 5.23 9.55 7.15
C THR A 80 5.65 9.65 8.62
N HIS A 81 6.78 9.04 9.00
CA HIS A 81 7.38 9.24 10.31
C HIS A 81 7.65 10.73 10.59
N TRP A 82 8.24 11.43 9.62
CA TRP A 82 8.65 12.83 9.70
C TRP A 82 7.57 13.80 9.19
N TRP A 83 6.98 13.47 8.04
CA TRP A 83 5.96 14.29 7.39
C TRP A 83 4.91 13.41 6.73
N LYS A 84 3.65 13.57 7.15
CA LYS A 84 2.53 12.72 6.70
C LYS A 84 2.40 12.73 5.17
N VAL A 85 2.38 11.55 4.56
CA VAL A 85 2.13 11.34 3.12
C VAL A 85 0.84 10.54 2.94
N SER A 86 0.12 10.77 1.83
CA SER A 86 -1.10 10.01 1.53
C SER A 86 -0.77 8.61 1.02
N ALA A 87 -0.91 7.61 1.89
CA ALA A 87 -0.79 6.20 1.51
C ALA A 87 -1.82 5.76 0.46
N HIS A 88 -3.02 6.35 0.48
CA HIS A 88 -4.05 6.05 -0.53
C HIS A 88 -3.65 6.52 -1.92
N ALA A 89 -3.06 7.72 -2.02
CA ALA A 89 -2.55 8.21 -3.29
C ALA A 89 -1.40 7.33 -3.80
N ALA A 90 -0.48 6.92 -2.91
CA ALA A 90 0.63 6.04 -3.27
C ALA A 90 0.18 4.65 -3.75
N VAL A 91 -0.75 4.01 -3.05
CA VAL A 91 -1.25 2.69 -3.46
C VAL A 91 -2.04 2.79 -4.77
N ALA A 92 -2.91 3.81 -4.91
CA ALA A 92 -3.69 3.99 -6.12
C ALA A 92 -2.81 4.24 -7.35
N SER A 93 -1.82 5.12 -7.24
CA SER A 93 -0.92 5.44 -8.35
C SER A 93 0.07 4.30 -8.66
N GLY A 94 0.52 3.57 -7.63
CA GLY A 94 1.32 2.35 -7.79
C GLY A 94 0.55 1.27 -8.55
N ALA A 95 -0.72 1.05 -8.22
CA ALA A 95 -1.58 0.13 -8.95
C ALA A 95 -1.81 0.58 -10.41
N ALA A 96 -2.04 1.87 -10.63
CA ALA A 96 -2.23 2.44 -11.97
C ALA A 96 -0.98 2.28 -12.86
N VAL A 97 0.21 2.59 -12.34
CA VAL A 97 1.46 2.45 -13.12
C VAL A 97 1.76 0.99 -13.43
N ILE A 98 1.61 0.07 -12.47
CA ILE A 98 1.86 -1.35 -12.69
C ILE A 98 0.86 -1.89 -13.72
N SER A 99 -0.42 -1.54 -13.61
CA SER A 99 -1.44 -1.93 -14.59
C SER A 99 -1.09 -1.45 -16.00
N THR A 100 -0.56 -0.23 -16.12
CA THR A 100 -0.09 0.33 -17.40
C THR A 100 1.10 -0.46 -17.95
N LEU A 101 2.06 -0.83 -17.10
CA LEU A 101 3.24 -1.61 -17.47
C LEU A 101 2.91 -3.05 -17.87
N THR A 102 1.87 -3.65 -17.28
CA THR A 102 1.49 -5.05 -17.54
C THR A 102 0.46 -5.22 -18.63
N LEU A 103 -0.52 -4.31 -18.70
CA LEU A 103 -1.70 -4.43 -19.56
C LEU A 103 -1.70 -3.43 -20.72
N GLY A 104 -0.73 -2.52 -20.77
CA GLY A 104 -0.51 -1.58 -21.87
C GLY A 104 -1.07 -0.17 -21.62
N ALA A 105 -0.78 0.74 -22.56
CA ALA A 105 -1.01 2.18 -22.42
C ALA A 105 -2.48 2.58 -22.20
N GLY A 106 -3.45 1.77 -22.62
CA GLY A 106 -4.87 2.03 -22.37
C GLY A 106 -5.22 2.12 -20.88
N TRP A 107 -4.41 1.51 -20.01
CA TRP A 107 -4.59 1.55 -18.56
C TRP A 107 -4.12 2.86 -17.92
N LEU A 108 -3.51 3.78 -18.68
CA LEU A 108 -3.32 5.17 -18.25
C LEU A 108 -4.64 5.84 -17.83
N ALA A 109 -5.77 5.39 -18.37
CA ALA A 109 -7.09 5.85 -17.95
C ALA A 109 -7.35 5.67 -16.44
N THR A 110 -6.70 4.71 -15.78
CA THR A 110 -6.83 4.51 -14.32
C THR A 110 -6.25 5.66 -13.49
N PHE A 111 -5.41 6.52 -14.07
CA PHE A 111 -4.98 7.76 -13.39
C PHE A 111 -6.14 8.73 -13.13
N VAL A 112 -7.26 8.61 -13.85
CA VAL A 112 -8.50 9.32 -13.49
C VAL A 112 -9.00 8.89 -12.11
N ALA A 113 -8.99 7.58 -11.81
CA ALA A 113 -9.34 7.08 -10.48
C ALA A 113 -8.33 7.56 -9.42
N VAL A 114 -7.04 7.64 -9.76
CA VAL A 114 -6.02 8.23 -8.87
C VAL A 114 -6.36 9.68 -8.53
N ALA A 115 -6.75 10.49 -9.53
CA ALA A 115 -7.15 11.87 -9.32
C ALA A 115 -8.38 11.97 -8.39
N ILE A 116 -9.38 11.11 -8.56
CA ILE A 116 -10.57 11.04 -7.70
C ILE A 116 -10.18 10.68 -6.26
N VAL A 117 -9.29 9.70 -6.07
CA VAL A 117 -8.77 9.33 -4.74
C VAL A 117 -8.05 10.51 -4.10
N CYS A 118 -7.17 11.19 -4.85
CA CYS A 118 -6.46 12.38 -4.36
C CYS A 118 -7.43 13.50 -3.96
N TRP A 119 -8.44 13.77 -4.79
CA TRP A 119 -9.49 14.75 -4.51
C TRP A 119 -10.23 14.42 -3.22
N SER A 120 -10.74 13.20 -3.08
CA SER A 120 -11.46 12.74 -1.89
C SER A 120 -10.64 12.94 -0.62
N ARG A 121 -9.33 12.66 -0.65
CA ARG A 121 -8.46 12.82 0.51
C ARG A 121 -8.22 14.28 0.89
N VAL A 122 -8.27 15.19 -0.07
CA VAL A 122 -8.17 16.64 0.19
C VAL A 122 -9.51 17.19 0.70
N GLU A 123 -10.62 16.80 0.05
CA GLU A 123 -11.96 17.25 0.38
C GLU A 123 -12.38 16.82 1.80
N LEU A 124 -12.10 15.57 2.16
CA LEU A 124 -12.33 15.04 3.52
C LEU A 124 -11.36 15.61 4.56
N ARG A 125 -10.42 16.48 4.16
CA ARG A 125 -9.37 17.08 4.99
C ARG A 125 -8.46 16.06 5.68
N ASP A 126 -8.43 14.83 5.15
CA ASP A 126 -7.51 13.79 5.61
C ASP A 126 -6.06 14.12 5.23
N ASN A 127 -5.84 14.76 4.08
CA ASN A 127 -4.52 15.10 3.56
C ASN A 127 -4.53 16.47 2.88
N THR A 128 -3.38 17.14 2.81
CA THR A 128 -3.21 18.34 1.98
C THR A 128 -2.86 17.97 0.54
N VAL A 129 -3.02 18.94 -0.38
CA VAL A 129 -2.64 18.77 -1.80
C VAL A 129 -1.19 18.28 -1.94
N LYS A 130 -0.26 18.84 -1.16
CA LYS A 130 1.15 18.41 -1.17
C LYS A 130 1.31 16.94 -0.77
N GLN A 131 0.56 16.49 0.23
CA GLN A 131 0.65 15.12 0.77
C GLN A 131 0.10 14.09 -0.23
N VAL A 132 -0.95 14.42 -0.97
CA VAL A 132 -1.48 13.54 -2.02
C VAL A 132 -0.60 13.52 -3.26
N LEU A 133 -0.02 14.66 -3.66
CA LEU A 133 0.91 14.72 -4.79
C LEU A 133 2.19 13.92 -4.52
N VAL A 134 2.81 14.11 -3.35
CA VAL A 134 4.00 13.34 -2.95
C VAL A 134 3.67 11.85 -2.86
N GLY A 135 2.51 11.49 -2.30
CA GLY A 135 2.05 10.10 -2.25
C GLY A 135 1.90 9.51 -3.65
N ALA A 136 1.22 10.20 -4.56
CA ALA A 136 1.04 9.74 -5.93
C ALA A 136 2.37 9.55 -6.67
N VAL A 137 3.29 10.51 -6.57
CA VAL A 137 4.63 10.41 -7.18
C VAL A 137 5.40 9.23 -6.60
N LEU A 138 5.39 9.05 -5.27
CA LEU A 138 6.04 7.93 -4.61
C LEU A 138 5.52 6.59 -5.13
N GLY A 139 4.20 6.43 -5.23
CA GLY A 139 3.59 5.20 -5.74
C GLY A 139 4.01 4.89 -7.18
N VAL A 140 4.04 5.89 -8.05
CA VAL A 140 4.50 5.73 -9.44
C VAL A 140 5.98 5.35 -9.49
N VAL A 141 6.83 6.11 -8.78
CA VAL A 141 8.28 5.95 -8.85
C VAL A 141 8.73 4.67 -8.16
N VAL A 142 8.38 4.47 -6.89
CA VAL A 142 8.81 3.28 -6.13
C VAL A 142 8.12 2.03 -6.67
N GLY A 143 6.79 2.08 -6.83
CA GLY A 143 6.03 0.94 -7.32
C GLY A 143 6.43 0.56 -8.75
N GLY A 144 6.51 1.54 -9.65
CA GLY A 144 6.92 1.31 -11.03
C GLY A 144 8.35 0.80 -11.16
N SER A 145 9.33 1.45 -10.52
CA SER A 145 10.74 1.07 -10.66
C SER A 145 11.04 -0.32 -10.07
N VAL A 146 10.51 -0.63 -8.88
CA VAL A 146 10.68 -1.94 -8.25
C VAL A 146 10.03 -3.02 -9.11
N PHE A 147 8.84 -2.76 -9.65
CA PHE A 147 8.13 -3.71 -10.49
C PHE A 147 8.93 -4.01 -11.76
N THR A 148 9.38 -2.97 -12.47
CA THR A 148 10.18 -3.13 -13.69
C THR A 148 11.52 -3.82 -13.44
N ALA A 149 12.13 -3.63 -12.27
CA ALA A 149 13.42 -4.22 -11.95
C ALA A 149 13.33 -5.72 -11.60
N LEU A 150 12.16 -6.19 -11.13
CA LEU A 150 11.96 -7.56 -10.64
C LEU A 150 11.13 -8.44 -11.59
N ARG A 151 10.52 -7.84 -12.61
CA ARG A 151 9.71 -8.50 -13.64
C ARG A 151 10.54 -9.39 -14.55
#